data_AF-A0A399WQJ7-F1
#
_entry.id   AF-A0A399WQJ7-F1
#
_cell.length_a   1.000
_cell.length_b   1.000
_cell.length_c   1.000
_cell.angle_alpha   90.00
_cell.angle_beta   90.00
_cell.angle_gamma   90.00
#
_symmetry.space_group_name_H-M   'P 1'
#
loop_
_entity.id
_entity.type
_entity.pdbx_description
1 polymer ?
#
loop_
_entity_poly.entity_id
_entity_poly.type
_entity_poly.pdbx_seq_one_letter_code
_entity_poly.pdbx_strand_id
1 'polypeptide(L)'
;MPKLFVCITVDDVSAARHFLLAVAREFSFAIEVIEDGIIFDASGLERLIGGPERVARRVQDSLDKLGVAGHIALADTADAAMLLARGGRDKVMVNSPRNFTSLSLDGLDIERDTLNVLGDLGIANIGELLAIPRDELSQRYGRDFDRVIKRIEQR
;
A
#
# COMPACT_ATOMS: atom_id res chain seq x y z
N MET A 1 12.00 -11.97 12.43
CA MET A 1 12.14 -10.50 12.32
C MET A 1 10.81 -9.98 11.82
N PRO A 2 10.29 -8.86 12.34
CA PRO A 2 9.08 -8.26 11.79
C PRO A 2 9.31 -7.96 10.30
N LYS A 3 8.29 -8.20 9.49
CA LYS A 3 8.31 -7.82 8.08
C LYS A 3 8.00 -6.33 7.97
N LEU A 4 8.67 -5.67 7.04
CA LEU A 4 8.44 -4.27 6.71
C LEU A 4 8.68 -4.08 5.22
N PHE A 5 7.71 -3.50 4.53
CA PHE A 5 7.77 -3.13 3.13
C PHE A 5 7.57 -1.63 3.01
N VAL A 6 8.27 -1.02 2.06
CA VAL A 6 8.09 0.38 1.69
C VAL A 6 7.57 0.41 0.25
N CYS A 7 6.47 1.12 0.04
CA CYS A 7 5.97 1.45 -1.29
C CYS A 7 6.09 2.96 -1.50
N ILE A 8 6.55 3.36 -2.69
CA ILE A 8 6.58 4.75 -3.13
C ILE A 8 5.80 4.83 -4.43
N THR A 9 4.75 5.65 -4.47
CA THR A 9 3.98 5.94 -5.69
C THR A 9 4.19 7.38 -6.14
N VAL A 10 4.13 7.61 -7.46
CA VAL A 10 4.34 8.91 -8.11
C VAL A 10 3.39 9.07 -9.29
N ASP A 11 3.12 10.32 -9.70
CA ASP A 11 2.22 10.60 -10.82
C ASP A 11 2.79 10.18 -12.19
N ASP A 12 4.11 10.32 -12.38
CA ASP A 12 4.82 9.92 -13.61
C ASP A 12 6.01 9.02 -13.29
N VAL A 13 5.76 7.71 -13.27
CA VAL A 13 6.78 6.70 -13.01
C VAL A 13 7.85 6.69 -14.08
N SER A 14 7.49 6.94 -15.34
CA SER A 14 8.45 6.90 -16.45
C SER A 14 9.54 7.95 -16.26
N ALA A 15 9.14 9.17 -15.90
CA ALA A 15 10.05 10.27 -15.61
C ALA A 15 10.83 10.04 -14.29
N ALA A 16 10.20 9.49 -13.26
CA ALA A 16 10.81 9.32 -11.93
C ALA A 16 11.62 8.02 -11.77
N ARG A 17 11.52 7.05 -12.69
CA ARG A 17 12.01 5.67 -12.52
C ARG A 17 13.45 5.58 -12.06
N HIS A 18 14.34 6.38 -12.67
CA HIS A 18 15.75 6.37 -12.34
C HIS A 18 15.99 6.80 -10.88
N PHE A 19 15.31 7.85 -10.43
CA PHE A 19 15.43 8.37 -9.08
C PHE A 19 14.80 7.43 -8.05
N LEU A 20 13.64 6.83 -8.35
CA LEU A 20 13.00 5.83 -7.47
C LEU A 20 13.92 4.63 -7.22
N LEU A 21 14.58 4.13 -8.27
CA LEU A 21 15.56 3.06 -8.14
C LEU A 21 16.80 3.49 -7.34
N ALA A 22 17.26 4.73 -7.49
CA ALA A 22 18.38 5.25 -6.71
C ALA A 22 18.04 5.30 -5.22
N VAL A 23 16.85 5.82 -4.86
CA VAL A 23 16.37 5.86 -3.47
C VAL A 23 16.22 4.45 -2.91
N ALA A 24 15.51 3.55 -3.59
CA ALA A 24 15.24 2.20 -3.07
C ALA A 24 16.54 1.41 -2.80
N ARG A 25 17.57 1.60 -3.62
CA ARG A 25 18.89 0.96 -3.46
C ARG A 25 19.66 1.42 -2.22
N GLU A 26 19.32 2.55 -1.61
CA GLU A 26 19.88 2.94 -0.31
C GLU A 26 19.40 2.04 0.84
N PHE A 27 18.25 1.37 0.66
CA PHE A 27 17.55 0.66 1.72
C PHE A 27 17.47 -0.85 1.50
N SER A 28 17.43 -1.30 0.24
CA SER A 28 17.21 -2.70 -0.09
C SER A 28 17.86 -3.12 -1.40
N PHE A 29 18.12 -4.42 -1.53
CA PHE A 29 18.45 -5.07 -2.80
C PHE A 29 17.25 -5.81 -3.41
N ALA A 30 16.19 -6.04 -2.62
CA ALA A 30 14.96 -6.68 -3.06
C ALA A 30 13.96 -5.58 -3.45
N ILE A 31 14.03 -5.16 -4.71
CA ILE A 31 13.27 -4.03 -5.26
C ILE A 31 12.43 -4.52 -6.44
N GLU A 32 11.16 -4.11 -6.47
CA GLU A 32 10.23 -4.38 -7.55
C GLU A 32 9.63 -3.06 -8.06
N VAL A 33 9.66 -2.86 -9.38
CA VAL A 33 9.00 -1.71 -10.03
C VAL A 33 7.56 -2.09 -10.33
N ILE A 34 6.62 -1.25 -9.92
CA ILE A 34 5.19 -1.42 -10.15
C ILE A 34 4.69 -0.32 -11.10
N GLU A 35 3.44 -0.44 -11.55
CA GLU A 35 2.84 0.46 -12.55
C GLU A 35 2.95 1.95 -12.20
N ASP A 36 2.71 2.28 -10.93
CA ASP A 36 2.63 3.63 -10.37
C ASP A 36 3.78 3.94 -9.39
N GLY A 37 4.84 3.13 -9.36
CA GLY A 37 6.02 3.43 -8.55
C GLY A 37 6.95 2.26 -8.28
N ILE A 38 7.35 2.10 -7.02
CA ILE A 38 8.31 1.07 -6.59
C ILE A 38 7.97 0.52 -5.21
N ILE A 39 8.30 -0.75 -4.98
CA ILE A 39 8.17 -1.41 -3.68
C ILE A 39 9.46 -2.17 -3.34
N PHE A 40 9.82 -2.20 -2.06
CA PHE A 40 10.98 -2.94 -1.59
C PHE A 40 10.84 -3.46 -0.15
N ASP A 41 11.53 -4.57 0.14
CA ASP A 41 11.61 -5.14 1.50
C ASP A 41 12.61 -4.32 2.34
N ALA A 42 12.12 -3.71 3.42
CA ALA A 42 12.84 -2.90 4.39
C ALA A 42 13.02 -3.61 5.76
N SER A 43 12.71 -4.90 5.83
CA SER A 43 12.79 -5.69 7.05
C SER A 43 14.20 -5.66 7.64
N GLY A 44 14.32 -5.41 8.95
CA GLY A 44 15.60 -5.38 9.64
C GLY A 44 16.30 -4.02 9.62
N LEU A 45 15.84 -3.07 8.79
CA LEU A 45 16.28 -1.67 8.90
C LEU A 45 15.91 -1.05 10.23
N GLU A 46 14.97 -1.63 10.98
CA GLU A 46 14.60 -1.09 12.29
C GLU A 46 15.74 -1.13 13.31
N ARG A 47 16.74 -1.98 13.09
CA ARG A 47 17.94 -2.03 13.93
C ARG A 47 18.96 -0.94 13.60
N LEU A 48 18.97 -0.45 12.36
CA LEU A 48 19.94 0.52 11.85
C LEU A 48 19.39 1.96 11.86
N ILE A 49 18.13 2.11 11.46
CA ILE A 49 17.44 3.41 11.32
C ILE A 49 16.47 3.62 12.49
N GLY A 50 15.84 2.54 12.96
CA GLY A 50 14.82 2.57 14.00
C GLY A 50 13.42 2.28 13.48
N GLY A 51 12.41 2.55 14.30
CA GLY A 51 11.01 2.21 13.98
C GLY A 51 10.52 2.74 12.62
N PRO A 52 9.40 2.19 12.11
CA PRO A 52 8.88 2.50 10.78
C PRO A 52 8.77 4.00 10.47
N GLU A 53 8.43 4.84 11.44
CA GLU A 53 8.35 6.29 11.27
C GLU A 53 9.71 6.93 10.95
N ARG A 54 10.80 6.41 11.52
CA ARG A 54 12.17 6.86 11.19
C ARG A 54 12.61 6.38 9.82
N VAL A 55 12.24 5.15 9.44
CA VAL A 55 12.48 4.63 8.08
C VAL A 55 11.73 5.50 7.06
N ALA A 56 10.45 5.79 7.31
CA ALA A 56 9.62 6.61 6.45
C ALA A 56 10.22 8.01 6.22
N ARG A 57 10.67 8.68 7.30
CA ARG A 57 11.36 9.98 7.20
C ARG A 57 12.65 9.88 6.40
N ARG A 58 13.46 8.84 6.63
CA ARG A 58 14.73 8.68 5.90
C ARG A 58 14.52 8.44 4.41
N VAL A 59 13.46 7.73 4.03
CA VAL A 59 13.02 7.55 2.63
C VAL A 59 12.53 8.88 2.04
N GLN A 60 11.71 9.62 2.78
CA GLN A 60 11.24 10.95 2.39
C GLN A 60 12.41 11.91 2.14
N ASP A 61 13.37 11.97 3.04
CA ASP A 61 14.58 12.80 2.90
C ASP A 61 15.38 12.44 1.64
N SER A 62 15.41 11.16 1.24
CA SER A 62 16.08 10.73 0.00
C SER A 62 15.31 11.15 -1.25
N LEU A 63 13.97 11.08 -1.24
CA LEU A 63 13.17 11.61 -2.35
C LEU A 63 13.31 13.13 -2.48
N ASP A 64 13.24 13.85 -1.37
CA ASP A 64 13.33 15.32 -1.34
C ASP A 64 14.67 15.81 -1.87
N LYS A 65 15.78 15.12 -1.54
CA LYS A 65 17.12 15.42 -2.09
C LYS A 65 17.20 15.29 -3.61
N LEU A 66 16.38 14.43 -4.21
CA LEU A 66 16.31 14.20 -5.65
C LEU A 66 15.20 15.02 -6.31
N GLY A 67 14.43 15.80 -5.54
CA GLY A 67 13.32 16.62 -6.06
C GLY A 67 12.13 15.79 -6.56
N VAL A 68 11.95 14.56 -6.08
CA VAL A 68 10.86 13.68 -6.50
C VAL A 68 9.69 13.80 -5.51
N ALA A 69 8.53 14.23 -6.01
CA ALA A 69 7.29 14.19 -5.24
C ALA A 69 6.62 12.83 -5.39
N GLY A 70 6.20 12.23 -4.26
CA GLY A 70 5.49 10.95 -4.25
C GLY A 70 4.83 10.68 -2.90
N HIS A 71 4.04 9.61 -2.85
CA HIS A 71 3.46 9.08 -1.63
C HIS A 71 4.27 7.89 -1.16
N ILE A 72 4.60 7.86 0.13
CA ILE A 72 5.35 6.78 0.77
C ILE A 72 4.41 6.07 1.75
N ALA A 73 4.35 4.74 1.67
CA ALA A 73 3.68 3.95 2.69
C ALA A 73 4.54 2.79 3.17
N LEU A 74 4.41 2.47 4.46
CA LEU A 74 5.10 1.38 5.11
C LEU A 74 4.10 0.42 5.74
N ALA A 75 4.27 -0.88 5.52
CA ALA A 75 3.44 -1.91 6.13
C ALA A 75 4.19 -3.20 6.37
N ASP A 76 3.59 -4.09 7.14
CA ASP A 76 4.03 -5.47 7.39
C ASP A 76 3.92 -6.38 6.15
N THR A 77 3.16 -5.94 5.14
CA THR A 77 3.00 -6.66 3.87
C THR A 77 3.17 -5.74 2.65
N ALA A 78 3.58 -6.33 1.54
CA ALA A 78 3.71 -5.62 0.27
C ALA A 78 2.36 -5.02 -0.18
N ASP A 79 1.29 -5.82 -0.11
CA ASP A 79 -0.04 -5.39 -0.51
C ASP A 79 -0.59 -4.25 0.34
N ALA A 80 -0.39 -4.30 1.66
CA ALA A 80 -0.82 -3.20 2.51
C ALA A 80 -0.04 -1.91 2.26
N ALA A 81 1.27 -2.01 1.99
CA ALA A 81 2.08 -0.86 1.61
C ALA A 81 1.58 -0.24 0.29
N MET A 82 1.27 -1.05 -0.72
CA MET A 82 0.72 -0.54 -2.00
C MET A 82 -0.66 0.12 -1.81
N LEU A 83 -1.56 -0.52 -1.08
CA LEU A 83 -2.91 0.03 -0.85
C LEU A 83 -2.84 1.37 -0.08
N LEU A 84 -1.96 1.46 0.92
CA LEU A 84 -1.75 2.70 1.67
C LEU A 84 -1.09 3.79 0.82
N ALA A 85 -0.11 3.46 -0.02
CA ALA A 85 0.55 4.46 -0.87
C ALA A 85 -0.41 5.06 -1.91
N ARG A 86 -1.35 4.26 -2.42
CA ARG A 86 -2.35 4.66 -3.42
C ARG A 86 -3.56 5.38 -2.83
N GLY A 87 -4.11 4.85 -1.74
CA GLY A 87 -5.34 5.34 -1.12
C GLY A 87 -5.11 6.31 0.05
N GLY A 88 -3.86 6.53 0.42
CA GLY A 88 -3.46 7.40 1.51
C GLY A 88 -3.72 8.88 1.22
N ARG A 89 -4.16 9.62 2.25
CA ARG A 89 -4.35 11.08 2.14
C ARG A 89 -3.05 11.86 2.34
N ASP A 90 -2.14 11.29 3.11
CA ASP A 90 -0.88 11.92 3.47
C ASP A 90 0.25 11.48 2.54
N LYS A 91 1.27 12.33 2.38
CA LYS A 91 2.48 12.00 1.61
C LYS A 91 3.27 10.85 2.22
N VAL A 92 3.15 10.62 3.52
CA VAL A 92 3.87 9.55 4.24
C VAL A 92 2.92 8.88 5.22
N MET A 93 2.78 7.56 5.10
CA MET A 93 1.93 6.76 5.97
C MET A 93 2.69 5.55 6.50
N VAL A 94 2.51 5.27 7.79
CA VAL A 94 2.91 4.01 8.41
C VAL A 94 1.63 3.25 8.73
N ASN A 95 1.55 1.98 8.34
CA ASN A 95 0.37 1.15 8.52
C ASN A 95 -0.09 1.16 9.99
N SER A 96 -1.38 1.36 10.18
CA SER A 96 -2.07 1.17 11.44
C SER A 96 -3.44 0.55 11.16
N PRO A 97 -4.05 -0.16 12.12
CA PRO A 97 -5.39 -0.72 11.91
C PRO A 97 -6.41 0.33 11.46
N ARG A 98 -6.30 1.57 11.97
CA ARG A 98 -7.21 2.68 11.66
C ARG A 98 -7.06 3.17 10.23
N ASN A 99 -5.85 3.46 9.76
CA ASN A 99 -5.67 4.07 8.45
C ASN A 99 -5.98 3.08 7.32
N PHE A 100 -5.61 1.83 7.49
CA PHE A 100 -5.85 0.79 6.49
C PHE A 100 -7.33 0.44 6.37
N THR A 101 -8.05 0.31 7.48
CA THR A 101 -9.50 0.04 7.42
C THR A 101 -10.28 1.20 6.82
N SER A 102 -9.77 2.43 6.91
CA SER A 102 -10.38 3.61 6.28
C SER A 102 -10.08 3.79 4.79
N LEU A 103 -9.27 2.92 4.17
CA LEU A 103 -8.96 3.01 2.74
C LEU A 103 -10.20 2.70 1.89
N SER A 104 -10.38 3.48 0.82
CA SER A 104 -11.43 3.25 -0.17
C SER A 104 -11.23 1.91 -0.89
N LEU A 105 -12.34 1.31 -1.33
CA LEU A 105 -12.33 0.09 -2.13
C LEU A 105 -11.84 0.33 -3.57
N ASP A 106 -11.78 1.58 -4.04
CA ASP A 106 -11.36 1.93 -5.41
C ASP A 106 -9.93 1.47 -5.77
N GLY A 107 -9.07 1.28 -4.76
CA GLY A 107 -7.70 0.78 -4.93
C GLY A 107 -7.59 -0.74 -5.04
N LEU A 108 -8.71 -1.46 -4.91
CA LEU A 108 -8.77 -2.91 -5.01
C LEU A 108 -9.17 -3.33 -6.43
N ASP A 109 -8.76 -4.54 -6.81
CA ASP A 109 -9.10 -5.17 -8.09
C ASP A 109 -10.56 -5.68 -8.05
N ILE A 110 -11.50 -4.74 -7.90
CA ILE A 110 -12.95 -4.97 -7.86
C ILE A 110 -13.57 -4.30 -9.09
N GLU A 111 -14.45 -5.01 -9.78
CA GLU A 111 -15.17 -4.46 -10.94
C GLU A 111 -16.04 -3.25 -10.53
N ARG A 112 -16.09 -2.22 -11.39
CA ARG A 112 -16.82 -0.97 -11.12
C ARG A 112 -18.29 -1.19 -10.79
N ASP A 113 -18.98 -2.09 -11.49
CA ASP A 113 -20.38 -2.40 -11.22
C ASP A 113 -20.54 -3.00 -9.82
N THR A 114 -19.58 -3.81 -9.37
CA THR A 114 -19.57 -4.34 -8.01
C THR A 114 -19.25 -3.26 -6.97
N LEU A 115 -18.32 -2.35 -7.26
CA LEU A 115 -18.06 -1.19 -6.40
C LEU A 115 -19.31 -0.32 -6.22
N ASN A 116 -20.07 -0.08 -7.30
CA ASN A 116 -21.33 0.68 -7.22
C ASN A 116 -22.35 -0.03 -6.33
N VAL A 117 -22.53 -1.34 -6.50
CA VAL A 117 -23.44 -2.13 -5.66
C VAL A 117 -23.02 -2.09 -4.18
N LEU A 118 -21.72 -2.18 -3.89
CA LEU A 118 -21.21 -2.07 -2.51
C LEU A 118 -21.46 -0.66 -1.94
N GLY A 119 -21.26 0.37 -2.75
CA GLY A 119 -21.58 1.75 -2.40
C GLY A 119 -23.05 1.97 -2.07
N ASP A 120 -23.97 1.41 -2.88
CA ASP A 120 -25.43 1.46 -2.63
C ASP A 120 -25.84 0.75 -1.34
N LEU A 121 -25.05 -0.25 -0.90
CA LEU A 121 -25.21 -0.95 0.37
C LEU A 121 -24.53 -0.23 1.55
N GLY A 122 -23.88 0.91 1.31
CA GLY A 122 -23.18 1.69 2.33
C GLY A 122 -21.78 1.15 2.69
N ILE A 123 -21.19 0.34 1.83
CA ILE A 123 -19.84 -0.24 2.02
C ILE A 123 -18.86 0.54 1.14
N ALA A 124 -18.10 1.44 1.76
CA ALA A 124 -17.20 2.37 1.10
C ALA A 124 -15.71 2.15 1.42
N ASN A 125 -15.40 1.39 2.48
CA ASN A 125 -14.01 1.16 2.89
C ASN A 125 -13.69 -0.29 3.25
N ILE A 126 -12.39 -0.59 3.36
CA ILE A 126 -11.89 -1.92 3.71
C ILE A 126 -12.47 -2.42 5.04
N GLY A 127 -12.61 -1.56 6.04
CA GLY A 127 -13.15 -1.94 7.35
C GLY A 127 -14.60 -2.43 7.28
N GLU A 128 -15.44 -1.71 6.54
CA GLU A 128 -16.83 -2.09 6.28
C GLU A 128 -16.92 -3.39 5.47
N LEU A 129 -16.07 -3.55 4.46
CA LEU A 129 -16.04 -4.77 3.66
C LEU A 129 -15.65 -5.99 4.52
N LEU A 130 -14.64 -5.85 5.38
CA LEU A 130 -14.18 -6.92 6.28
C LEU A 130 -15.18 -7.24 7.40
N ALA A 131 -16.17 -6.38 7.66
CA ALA A 131 -17.23 -6.66 8.62
C ALA A 131 -18.25 -7.68 8.08
N ILE A 132 -18.24 -7.93 6.77
CA ILE A 132 -19.14 -8.88 6.10
C ILE A 132 -18.49 -10.28 6.15
N PRO A 133 -19.24 -11.33 6.51
CA PRO A 133 -18.73 -12.69 6.46
C PRO A 133 -18.22 -13.05 5.06
N ARG A 134 -17.01 -13.60 5.00
CA ARG A 134 -16.33 -13.91 3.73
C ARG A 134 -17.13 -14.86 2.84
N ASP A 135 -17.82 -15.82 3.43
CA ASP A 135 -18.71 -16.76 2.77
C ASP A 135 -19.91 -16.05 2.10
N GLU A 136 -20.44 -14.98 2.70
CA GLU A 136 -21.48 -14.15 2.07
C GLU A 136 -20.93 -13.37 0.86
N LEU A 137 -19.72 -12.82 0.98
CA LEU A 137 -19.05 -12.12 -0.12
C LEU A 137 -18.77 -13.07 -1.30
N SER A 138 -18.21 -14.25 -1.03
CA SER A 138 -17.92 -15.24 -2.08
C SER A 138 -19.19 -15.80 -2.73
N GLN A 139 -20.29 -15.98 -1.99
CA GLN A 139 -21.56 -16.44 -2.56
C GLN A 139 -22.22 -15.39 -3.46
N ARG A 140 -22.16 -14.11 -3.09
CA ARG A 140 -22.82 -13.02 -3.83
C ARG A 140 -22.01 -12.52 -5.00
N TYR A 141 -20.69 -12.42 -4.85
CA TYR A 141 -19.81 -11.76 -5.81
C TYR A 141 -18.76 -12.70 -6.45
N GLY A 142 -18.73 -13.97 -6.03
CA GLY A 142 -17.90 -14.99 -6.67
C GLY A 142 -16.43 -14.98 -6.27
N ARG A 143 -15.60 -15.63 -7.11
CA ARG A 143 -14.19 -15.94 -6.80
C ARG A 143 -13.25 -14.74 -6.80
N ASP A 144 -13.61 -13.65 -7.47
CA ASP A 144 -12.77 -12.46 -7.53
C ASP A 144 -12.69 -11.78 -6.15
N PHE A 145 -13.76 -11.88 -5.36
CA PHE A 145 -13.78 -11.42 -3.97
C PHE A 145 -12.86 -12.21 -3.04
N ASP A 146 -12.74 -13.53 -3.24
CA ASP A 146 -11.79 -14.34 -2.47
C ASP A 146 -10.35 -13.88 -2.64
N ARG A 147 -9.99 -13.40 -3.85
CA ARG A 147 -8.66 -12.87 -4.13
C ARG A 147 -8.47 -11.51 -3.45
N VAL A 148 -9.46 -10.63 -3.52
CA VAL A 148 -9.43 -9.31 -2.86
C VAL A 148 -9.30 -9.47 -1.35
N ILE A 149 -10.11 -10.32 -0.73
CA ILE A 149 -10.07 -10.57 0.72
C ILE A 149 -8.73 -11.15 1.14
N LYS A 150 -8.19 -12.14 0.39
CA LYS A 150 -6.85 -12.67 0.67
C LYS A 150 -5.77 -11.58 0.62
N ARG A 151 -5.86 -10.65 -0.34
CA ARG A 151 -4.91 -9.53 -0.48
C ARG A 151 -4.96 -8.58 0.73
N ILE A 152 -6.14 -8.36 1.28
CA ILE A 152 -6.37 -7.51 2.46
C ILE A 152 -5.94 -8.24 3.76
N GLU A 153 -6.22 -9.55 3.85
CA GLU A 153 -5.98 -10.39 5.03
C GLU A 153 -4.53 -10.86 5.18
N GLN A 154 -3.69 -10.79 4.16
CA GLN A 154 -2.29 -11.26 4.19
C GLN A 154 -1.35 -10.53 5.17
N ARG A 155 -1.90 -9.73 6.09
CA ARG A 155 -1.27 -9.05 7.24
C ARG A 155 -0.49 -10.00 8.15
#